data_AF-A0A964MSZ9-F1
#
_entry.id   AF-A0A964MSZ9-F1
#
_cell.length_a   1.000
_cell.length_b   1.000
_cell.length_c   1.000
_cell.angle_alpha   90.00
_cell.angle_beta   90.00
_cell.angle_gamma   90.00
#
_symmetry.space_group_name_H-M   'P 1'
#
loop_
_entity.id
_entity.type
_entity.pdbx_description
1 polymer ?
#
loop_
_entity_poly.entity_id
_entity_poly.type
_entity_poly.pdbx_seq_one_letter_code
_entity_poly.pdbx_strand_id
1 'polypeptide(L)'
;MCDQRERVLDYLYDEATDASRRDMEQHLESCDDCGDELRALRSVRTDLLAWGVPNPPSVWTPFAPVPAVPWFRQVPAWAMAAAASVMFVMGAGGGFAAYALGARGALQASAGTPPAVVALAPGLDAEAVGALVRRELASAQVNSEPPVAVVPASVSATRLDPAAEKRLLARATELVGASEERQVSWVRAYLYEVGRDAERQRRADGQTLTVLKAQVDQLQAVLSQLVQQQMKVQ
;
A
#
# COMPACT_ATOMS: atom_id res chain seq x y z
N MET A 1 40.96 -18.49 -16.89
CA MET A 1 39.75 -17.65 -16.83
C MET A 1 38.93 -17.85 -18.09
N CYS A 2 37.93 -18.73 -18.00
CA CYS A 2 36.98 -18.99 -19.06
C CYS A 2 35.95 -17.84 -19.13
N ASP A 3 35.58 -17.40 -20.33
CA ASP A 3 34.62 -16.30 -20.53
C ASP A 3 33.16 -16.81 -20.61
N GLN A 4 32.79 -17.71 -19.70
CA GLN A 4 31.44 -18.34 -19.64
C GLN A 4 30.65 -17.94 -18.40
N ARG A 5 31.05 -16.85 -17.74
CA ARG A 5 30.47 -16.40 -16.47
C ARG A 5 28.96 -16.13 -16.55
N GLU A 6 28.51 -15.52 -17.64
CA GLU A 6 27.07 -15.25 -17.86
C GLU A 6 26.27 -16.56 -17.90
N ARG A 7 26.76 -17.59 -18.59
CA ARG A 7 26.11 -18.90 -18.66
C ARG A 7 26.08 -19.63 -17.32
N VAL A 8 27.11 -19.44 -16.48
CA VAL A 8 27.12 -19.97 -15.10
C VAL A 8 25.98 -19.33 -14.28
N LEU A 9 25.73 -18.04 -14.45
CA LEU A 9 24.63 -17.33 -13.76
C LEU A 9 23.27 -17.81 -14.26
N ASP A 10 23.07 -17.90 -15.58
CA ASP A 10 21.82 -18.41 -16.16
C ASP A 10 21.52 -19.84 -15.66
N TYR A 11 22.55 -20.69 -15.56
CA TYR A 11 22.43 -22.03 -15.00
C TYR A 11 22.10 -22.01 -13.51
N LEU A 12 22.74 -21.13 -12.72
CA LEU A 12 22.53 -21.03 -11.27
C LEU A 12 21.12 -20.57 -10.88
N TYR A 13 20.52 -19.71 -11.70
CA TYR A 13 19.17 -19.16 -11.47
C TYR A 13 18.06 -19.92 -12.21
N ASP A 14 18.37 -21.07 -12.83
CA ASP A 14 17.45 -21.86 -13.65
C ASP A 14 16.84 -21.07 -14.84
N GLU A 15 17.54 -20.05 -15.34
CA GLU A 15 17.14 -19.23 -16.49
C GLU A 15 17.64 -19.81 -17.83
N ALA A 16 18.59 -20.74 -17.78
CA ALA A 16 19.11 -21.42 -18.97
C ALA A 16 18.08 -22.38 -19.61
N THR A 17 18.00 -22.37 -20.94
CA THR A 17 17.20 -23.35 -21.70
C THR A 17 17.71 -24.79 -21.51
N ASP A 18 16.88 -25.81 -21.75
CA ASP A 18 17.27 -27.22 -21.61
C ASP A 18 18.49 -27.63 -22.45
N ALA A 19 18.70 -26.98 -23.60
CA ALA A 19 19.87 -27.19 -24.43
C ALA A 19 21.11 -26.56 -23.79
N SER A 20 21.01 -25.27 -23.43
CA SER A 20 22.09 -24.52 -22.77
C SER A 20 22.49 -25.13 -21.41
N ARG A 21 21.53 -25.72 -20.69
CA ARG A 21 21.76 -26.43 -19.43
C ARG A 21 22.66 -27.65 -19.63
N ARG A 22 22.35 -28.49 -20.62
CA ARG A 22 23.16 -29.67 -20.97
C ARG A 22 24.56 -29.30 -21.44
N ASP A 23 24.66 -28.26 -22.26
CA ASP A 23 25.97 -27.74 -22.73
C ASP A 23 26.80 -27.23 -21.54
N MET A 24 26.17 -26.55 -20.57
CA MET A 24 26.83 -26.08 -19.36
C MET A 24 27.25 -27.24 -18.44
N GLU A 25 26.40 -28.25 -18.25
CA GLU A 25 26.73 -29.45 -17.49
C GLU A 25 27.97 -30.16 -18.07
N GLN A 26 27.99 -30.34 -19.39
CA GLN A 26 29.17 -30.89 -20.09
C GLN A 26 30.41 -30.01 -19.90
N HIS A 27 30.26 -28.68 -19.94
CA HIS A 27 31.37 -27.77 -19.70
C HIS A 27 31.92 -27.90 -18.27
N LEU A 28 31.05 -27.98 -17.26
CA LEU A 28 31.42 -28.13 -15.85
C LEU A 28 32.17 -29.43 -15.56
N GLU A 29 31.91 -30.50 -16.31
CA GLU A 29 32.69 -31.75 -16.22
C GLU A 29 34.14 -31.60 -16.72
N SER A 30 34.38 -30.62 -17.61
CA SER A 30 35.67 -30.43 -18.28
C SER A 30 36.49 -29.24 -17.77
N CYS A 31 35.88 -28.34 -16.99
CA CYS A 31 36.48 -27.07 -16.59
C CYS A 31 36.35 -26.81 -15.08
N ASP A 32 37.44 -27.09 -14.36
CA ASP A 32 37.52 -26.91 -12.91
C ASP A 32 37.30 -25.45 -12.48
N ASP A 33 37.84 -24.47 -13.22
CA ASP A 33 37.66 -23.03 -12.96
C ASP A 33 36.18 -22.65 -12.83
N CYS A 34 35.35 -23.10 -13.78
CA CYS A 34 33.90 -22.82 -13.77
C CYS A 34 33.17 -23.62 -12.68
N GLY A 35 33.65 -24.83 -12.36
CA GLY A 35 33.16 -25.62 -11.24
C GLY A 35 33.43 -24.96 -9.88
N ASP A 36 34.62 -24.38 -9.70
CA ASP A 36 35.01 -23.58 -8.53
C ASP A 36 34.14 -22.33 -8.39
N GLU A 37 33.96 -21.58 -9.49
CA GLU A 37 33.12 -20.38 -9.49
C GLU A 37 31.65 -20.70 -9.12
N LEU A 38 31.08 -21.76 -9.71
CA LEU A 38 29.72 -22.19 -9.38
C LEU A 38 29.58 -22.60 -7.91
N ARG A 39 30.58 -23.30 -7.34
CA ARG A 39 30.61 -23.64 -5.90
C ARG A 39 30.69 -22.39 -5.03
N ALA A 40 31.54 -21.42 -5.38
CA ALA A 40 31.67 -20.16 -4.66
C ALA A 40 30.35 -19.37 -4.65
N LEU A 41 29.67 -19.24 -5.80
CA LEU A 41 28.38 -18.56 -5.91
C LEU A 41 27.28 -19.25 -5.09
N ARG A 42 27.24 -20.59 -5.09
CA ARG A 42 26.30 -21.36 -4.25
C ARG A 42 26.55 -21.17 -2.75
N SER A 43 27.82 -21.07 -2.34
CA SER A 43 28.17 -20.75 -0.95
C SER A 43 27.63 -19.38 -0.55
N VAL A 44 27.91 -18.33 -1.35
CA VAL A 44 27.41 -16.97 -1.08
C VAL A 44 25.89 -16.94 -0.98
N ARG A 45 25.18 -17.66 -1.87
CA ARG A 45 23.71 -17.77 -1.81
C ARG A 45 23.25 -18.43 -0.49
N THR A 46 23.96 -19.45 -0.03
CA THR A 46 23.65 -20.11 1.24
C THR A 46 23.88 -19.17 2.42
N ASP A 47 24.98 -18.41 2.40
CA ASP A 47 25.30 -17.42 3.43
C ASP A 47 24.26 -16.30 3.48
N LEU A 48 23.81 -15.82 2.32
CA LEU A 48 22.74 -14.82 2.20
C LEU A 48 21.38 -15.34 2.69
N LEU A 49 21.06 -16.61 2.44
CA LEU A 49 19.84 -17.24 2.95
C LEU A 49 19.90 -17.50 4.46
N ALA A 50 21.10 -17.80 4.98
CA ALA A 50 21.34 -17.92 6.42
C ALA A 50 21.35 -16.56 7.12
N TRP A 51 21.55 -15.47 6.39
CA TRP A 51 21.44 -14.13 6.93
C TRP A 51 19.99 -13.84 7.29
N GLY A 52 19.65 -14.05 8.56
CA GLY A 52 18.40 -13.62 9.14
C GLY A 52 18.34 -12.10 9.14
N VAL A 53 17.81 -11.51 8.07
CA VAL A 53 17.50 -10.08 8.00
C VAL A 53 16.52 -9.79 9.14
N PRO A 54 16.89 -8.98 10.14
CA PRO A 54 15.96 -8.61 11.20
C PRO A 54 14.77 -7.94 10.52
N ASN A 55 13.57 -8.50 10.66
CA ASN A 55 12.35 -8.00 10.01
C ASN A 55 12.14 -6.56 10.49
N PRO A 56 12.55 -5.53 9.72
CA PRO A 56 12.35 -4.18 10.17
C PRO A 56 10.85 -3.92 10.07
N PRO A 57 10.25 -3.17 11.02
CA PRO A 57 8.87 -2.75 10.85
C PRO A 57 8.75 -2.12 9.45
N SER A 58 7.76 -2.57 8.66
CA SER A 58 7.60 -2.12 7.29
C SER A 58 7.63 -0.59 7.27
N VAL A 59 8.64 -0.01 6.64
CA VAL A 59 8.77 1.46 6.50
C VAL A 59 7.55 2.03 5.75
N TRP A 60 6.85 1.18 4.98
CA TRP A 60 5.49 1.40 4.54
C TRP A 60 4.48 1.17 5.68
N THR A 61 4.53 2.00 6.73
CA THR A 61 3.30 2.29 7.45
C THR A 61 2.46 3.17 6.52
N PRO A 62 1.20 2.82 6.21
CA PRO A 62 0.36 3.72 5.46
C PRO A 62 0.27 5.03 6.26
N PHE A 63 0.77 6.13 5.67
CA PHE A 63 0.72 7.48 6.24
C PHE A 63 -0.72 7.99 6.44
N ALA A 64 -1.72 7.20 6.04
CA ALA A 64 -3.12 7.46 6.29
C ALA A 64 -3.71 6.31 7.12
N PRO A 65 -4.52 6.60 8.15
CA PRO A 65 -5.32 5.56 8.79
C PRO A 65 -6.13 4.86 7.70
N VAL A 66 -6.08 3.53 7.66
CA VAL A 66 -6.97 2.74 6.80
C VAL A 66 -8.38 3.26 7.04
N PRO A 67 -9.10 3.75 6.01
CA PRO A 67 -10.43 4.30 6.21
C PRO A 67 -11.26 3.23 6.92
N ALA A 68 -11.76 3.56 8.11
CA ALA A 68 -12.50 2.63 8.94
C ALA A 68 -13.61 2.04 8.09
N VAL A 69 -13.52 0.75 7.81
CA VAL A 69 -14.55 0.07 7.02
C VAL A 69 -15.85 0.24 7.80
N PRO A 70 -16.87 0.87 7.21
CA PRO A 70 -18.09 1.15 7.94
C PRO A 70 -18.68 -0.14 8.49
N TRP A 71 -19.08 -0.13 9.76
CA TRP A 71 -19.57 -1.32 10.50
C TRP A 71 -20.70 -2.06 9.75
N PHE A 72 -21.51 -1.35 8.96
CA PHE A 72 -22.56 -1.94 8.13
C PHE A 72 -22.06 -2.80 6.96
N ARG A 73 -20.78 -2.67 6.55
CA ARG A 73 -20.12 -3.57 5.59
C ARG A 73 -19.53 -4.83 6.23
N GLN A 74 -19.55 -4.94 7.56
CA GLN A 74 -19.08 -6.13 8.28
C GLN A 74 -20.18 -7.19 8.45
N VAL A 75 -21.40 -6.93 7.96
CA VAL A 75 -22.50 -7.89 8.04
C VAL A 75 -22.28 -8.97 6.98
N PRO A 76 -22.08 -10.24 7.36
CA PRO A 76 -21.80 -11.30 6.41
C PRO A 76 -22.99 -11.53 5.48
N ALA A 77 -22.72 -11.89 4.21
CA ALA A 77 -23.74 -11.98 3.17
C ALA A 77 -24.92 -12.91 3.54
N TRP A 78 -24.69 -13.94 4.35
CA TRP A 78 -25.74 -14.83 4.84
C TRP A 78 -26.75 -14.13 5.75
N ALA A 79 -26.32 -13.14 6.55
CA ALA A 79 -27.21 -12.40 7.44
C ALA A 79 -28.13 -11.46 6.65
N MET A 80 -27.64 -10.88 5.55
CA MET A 80 -28.48 -10.11 4.62
C MET A 80 -29.51 -11.02 3.91
N ALA A 81 -29.10 -12.22 3.49
CA ALA A 81 -30.01 -13.18 2.89
C ALA A 81 -31.11 -13.63 3.86
N ALA A 82 -30.76 -13.87 5.13
CA ALA A 82 -31.73 -14.20 6.17
C ALA A 82 -32.75 -13.06 6.40
N ALA A 83 -32.28 -11.81 6.53
CA ALA A 83 -33.16 -10.66 6.71
C ALA A 83 -34.13 -10.47 5.52
N ALA A 84 -33.64 -10.62 4.29
CA ALA A 84 -34.46 -10.54 3.09
C ALA A 84 -35.52 -11.64 3.04
N SER A 85 -35.18 -12.87 3.45
CA SER A 85 -36.13 -13.98 3.49
C SER A 85 -37.27 -13.77 4.50
N VAL A 86 -36.97 -13.22 5.68
CA VAL A 86 -37.97 -12.89 6.70
C VAL A 86 -38.95 -11.83 6.18
N MET A 87 -38.42 -10.77 5.57
CA MET A 87 -39.26 -9.71 4.98
C MET A 87 -40.14 -10.23 3.84
N PHE A 88 -39.63 -11.15 3.03
CA PHE A 88 -40.40 -11.78 1.96
C PHE A 88 -41.54 -12.65 2.51
N VAL A 89 -41.30 -13.45 3.54
CA VAL A 89 -42.34 -14.27 4.19
C VAL A 89 -43.40 -13.39 4.86
N MET A 90 -42.98 -12.31 5.52
CA MET A 90 -43.91 -11.38 6.18
C MET A 90 -44.77 -10.62 5.15
N GLY A 91 -44.17 -10.18 4.03
CA GLY A 91 -44.88 -9.52 2.93
C GLY A 91 -45.83 -10.45 2.17
N ALA A 92 -45.41 -11.69 1.90
CA ALA A 92 -46.24 -12.68 1.22
C ALA A 92 -47.42 -13.15 2.09
N GLY A 93 -47.20 -13.30 3.40
CA GLY A 93 -48.26 -13.66 4.35
C GLY A 93 -49.34 -12.58 4.49
N GLY A 94 -48.96 -11.30 4.50
CA GLY A 94 -49.89 -10.17 4.56
C GLY A 94 -50.76 -10.04 3.30
N GLY A 95 -50.18 -10.26 2.12
CA GLY A 95 -50.91 -10.20 0.84
C GLY A 95 -51.95 -11.31 0.69
N PHE A 96 -51.65 -12.53 1.15
CA PHE A 96 -52.57 -13.67 1.03
C PHE A 96 -53.75 -13.56 2.00
N ALA A 97 -53.54 -13.05 3.22
CA ALA A 97 -54.62 -12.81 4.18
C ALA A 97 -55.59 -11.72 3.68
N ALA A 98 -55.08 -10.64 3.08
CA ALA A 98 -55.90 -9.59 2.48
C ALA A 98 -56.73 -10.11 1.29
N TYR A 99 -56.17 -11.00 0.46
CA TYR A 99 -56.89 -11.61 -0.66
C TYR A 99 -57.94 -12.62 -0.19
N ALA A 100 -57.63 -13.45 0.82
CA ALA A 100 -58.55 -14.44 1.36
C ALA A 100 -59.72 -13.83 2.14
N LEU A 101 -59.49 -12.72 2.85
CA LEU A 101 -60.55 -11.96 3.54
C LEU A 101 -61.35 -11.07 2.58
N GLY A 102 -60.75 -10.57 1.49
CA GLY A 102 -61.45 -9.82 0.45
C GLY A 102 -62.33 -10.67 -0.49
N ALA A 103 -62.02 -11.96 -0.65
CA ALA A 103 -62.80 -12.88 -1.48
C ALA A 103 -64.07 -13.42 -0.80
N ARG A 104 -64.28 -13.17 0.50
CA ARG A 104 -65.47 -13.59 1.24
C ARG A 104 -66.14 -12.40 1.93
N GLY A 105 -66.91 -11.66 1.16
CA GLY A 105 -67.94 -10.79 1.72
C GLY A 105 -67.72 -9.33 1.38
N ALA A 106 -68.61 -8.83 0.53
CA ALA A 106 -68.90 -7.42 0.43
C ALA A 106 -69.18 -6.84 1.83
N LEU A 107 -68.33 -5.92 2.27
CA LEU A 107 -68.72 -4.87 3.19
C LEU A 107 -68.52 -3.54 2.47
N GLN A 108 -69.59 -3.09 1.83
CA GLN A 108 -69.88 -1.67 1.72
C GLN A 108 -69.93 -1.11 3.15
N ALA A 109 -68.93 -0.33 3.52
CA ALA A 109 -68.97 0.48 4.73
C ALA A 109 -68.28 1.83 4.46
N SER A 110 -69.14 2.79 4.14
CA SER A 110 -69.14 4.20 4.53
C SER A 110 -67.92 5.09 4.28
N ALA A 111 -68.19 6.13 3.49
CA ALA A 111 -67.52 7.41 3.36
C ALA A 111 -66.54 7.78 4.50
N GLY A 112 -65.30 8.06 4.11
CA GLY A 112 -64.31 8.72 4.97
C GLY A 112 -62.91 8.74 4.35
N THR A 113 -62.61 9.80 3.59
CA THR A 113 -61.27 10.22 3.11
C THR A 113 -60.72 9.44 1.89
N PRO A 114 -60.24 10.12 0.82
CA PRO A 114 -59.63 9.44 -0.33
C PRO A 114 -58.38 8.67 0.10
N PRO A 115 -58.07 7.50 -0.52
CA PRO A 115 -56.84 6.79 -0.23
C PRO A 115 -55.66 7.69 -0.59
N ALA A 116 -54.78 7.93 0.38
CA ALA A 116 -53.50 8.53 0.13
C ALA A 116 -52.82 7.75 -0.99
N VAL A 117 -52.55 8.45 -2.09
CA VAL A 117 -51.55 8.02 -3.07
C VAL A 117 -50.33 7.63 -2.24
N VAL A 118 -49.92 6.36 -2.31
CA VAL A 118 -48.66 5.93 -1.72
C VAL A 118 -47.59 6.72 -2.44
N ALA A 119 -47.18 7.83 -1.83
CA ALA A 119 -46.06 8.63 -2.26
C ALA A 119 -44.86 7.70 -2.29
N LEU A 120 -44.26 7.57 -3.47
CA LEU A 120 -42.92 7.04 -3.64
C LEU A 120 -42.06 7.65 -2.52
N ALA A 121 -41.41 6.82 -1.71
CA ALA A 121 -40.48 7.29 -0.69
C ALA A 121 -39.54 8.31 -1.35
N PRO A 122 -39.32 9.50 -0.74
CA PRO A 122 -38.52 10.53 -1.36
C PRO A 122 -37.12 9.94 -1.61
N GLY A 123 -36.76 9.85 -2.89
CA GLY A 123 -35.38 9.61 -3.27
C GLY A 123 -34.50 10.62 -2.55
N LEU A 124 -33.37 10.14 -2.04
CA LEU A 124 -32.36 10.95 -1.35
C LEU A 124 -32.27 12.33 -1.99
N ASP A 125 -32.73 13.33 -1.23
CA ASP A 125 -32.80 14.70 -1.69
C ASP A 125 -31.39 15.15 -2.08
N ALA A 126 -31.22 15.52 -3.36
CA ALA A 126 -29.95 15.98 -3.88
C ALA A 126 -29.44 17.21 -3.11
N GLU A 127 -30.34 17.97 -2.51
CA GLU A 127 -30.01 19.09 -1.63
C GLU A 127 -29.39 18.62 -0.31
N ALA A 128 -29.92 17.55 0.29
CA ALA A 128 -29.39 16.96 1.52
C ALA A 128 -28.00 16.32 1.30
N VAL A 129 -27.79 15.64 0.15
CA VAL A 129 -26.47 15.12 -0.23
C VAL A 129 -25.50 16.27 -0.51
N GLY A 130 -25.94 17.31 -1.22
CA GLY A 130 -25.13 18.51 -1.48
C GLY A 130 -24.78 19.29 -0.22
N ALA A 131 -25.64 19.29 0.79
CA ALA A 131 -25.36 19.87 2.11
C ALA A 131 -24.31 19.05 2.87
N LEU A 132 -24.38 17.72 2.82
CA LEU A 132 -23.41 16.83 3.46
C LEU A 132 -22.01 16.96 2.83
N VAL A 133 -21.94 17.01 1.49
CA VAL A 133 -20.69 17.20 0.75
C VAL A 133 -20.08 18.58 1.01
N ARG A 134 -20.89 19.65 1.06
CA ARG A 134 -20.39 20.99 1.44
C ARG A 134 -19.89 21.05 2.88
N ARG A 135 -20.53 20.32 3.81
CA ARG A 135 -20.08 20.22 5.20
C ARG A 135 -18.74 19.50 5.30
N GLU A 136 -18.56 18.40 4.55
CA GLU A 136 -17.28 17.67 4.53
C GLU A 136 -16.16 18.43 3.82
N LEU A 137 -16.46 19.17 2.75
CA LEU A 137 -15.47 20.05 2.13
C LEU A 137 -15.05 21.21 3.06
N ALA A 138 -15.98 21.73 3.88
CA ALA A 138 -15.69 22.78 4.84
C ALA A 138 -14.84 22.28 6.03
N SER A 139 -15.02 21.03 6.47
CA SER A 139 -14.18 20.42 7.51
C SER A 139 -12.80 19.99 7.01
N ALA A 140 -12.65 19.74 5.71
CA ALA A 140 -11.39 19.28 5.14
C ALA A 140 -10.32 20.38 4.97
N GLN A 141 -10.62 21.66 5.23
CA GLN A 141 -9.68 22.80 5.10
C GLN A 141 -8.77 22.71 3.86
N VAL A 142 -9.32 22.25 2.73
CA VAL A 142 -8.60 22.29 1.47
C VAL A 142 -8.65 23.74 1.00
N ASN A 143 -7.56 24.47 1.19
CA ASN A 143 -7.31 25.77 0.57
C ASN A 143 -7.29 25.59 -0.95
N SER A 144 -8.47 25.51 -1.53
CA SER A 144 -8.71 25.52 -2.97
C SER A 144 -9.43 26.83 -3.32
N GLU A 145 -8.65 27.89 -3.46
CA GLU A 145 -9.00 28.97 -4.40
C GLU A 145 -8.45 28.55 -5.77
N PRO A 146 -9.20 28.61 -6.90
CA PRO A 146 -10.39 29.43 -7.18
C PRO A 146 -11.69 28.61 -7.37
N PRO A 147 -12.87 29.27 -7.54
CA PRO A 147 -14.15 28.59 -7.67
C PRO A 147 -14.21 27.70 -8.92
N VAL A 148 -14.32 26.38 -8.71
CA VAL A 148 -14.70 25.43 -9.76
C VAL A 148 -16.18 25.65 -10.04
N ALA A 149 -16.49 26.30 -11.17
CA ALA A 149 -17.85 26.40 -11.66
C ALA A 149 -18.41 24.98 -11.87
N VAL A 150 -19.54 24.68 -11.24
CA VAL A 150 -20.26 23.42 -11.43
C VAL A 150 -20.74 23.39 -12.89
N VAL A 151 -20.06 22.59 -13.72
CA VAL A 151 -20.46 22.37 -15.12
C VAL A 151 -21.65 21.41 -15.13
N PRO A 152 -22.81 21.78 -15.71
CA PRO A 152 -23.97 20.89 -15.76
C PRO A 152 -23.64 19.62 -16.57
N ALA A 153 -24.18 18.48 -16.13
CA ALA A 153 -23.92 17.13 -16.64
C ALA A 153 -24.47 16.84 -18.06
N SER A 154 -24.70 17.86 -18.89
CA SER A 154 -25.08 17.74 -20.30
C SER A 154 -23.94 18.19 -21.21
N VAL A 155 -22.76 17.59 -21.03
CA VAL A 155 -21.67 17.75 -22.01
C VAL A 155 -21.96 16.79 -23.16
N SER A 156 -22.77 17.26 -24.11
CA SER A 156 -22.69 16.72 -25.47
C SER A 156 -21.24 16.87 -25.93
N ALA A 157 -20.69 15.86 -26.60
CA ALA A 157 -19.30 15.83 -27.06
C ALA A 157 -19.02 16.96 -28.06
N THR A 158 -18.80 18.18 -27.56
CA THR A 158 -18.32 19.29 -28.34
C THR A 158 -16.87 18.95 -28.69
N ARG A 159 -16.60 18.65 -29.96
CA ARG A 159 -15.22 18.56 -30.45
C ARG A 159 -14.52 19.86 -30.05
N LEU A 160 -13.47 19.75 -29.24
CA LEU A 160 -12.61 20.90 -28.96
C LEU A 160 -12.04 21.40 -30.29
N ASP A 161 -12.00 22.73 -30.42
CA ASP A 161 -11.25 23.38 -31.49
C ASP A 161 -9.78 22.88 -31.43
N PRO A 162 -9.20 22.41 -32.55
CA PRO A 162 -7.81 21.93 -32.58
C PRO A 162 -6.79 22.94 -32.05
N ALA A 163 -7.06 24.25 -32.16
CA ALA A 163 -6.18 25.26 -31.58
C ALA A 163 -6.29 25.33 -30.04
N ALA A 164 -7.48 25.11 -29.47
CA ALA A 164 -7.67 25.02 -28.03
C ALA A 164 -7.00 23.76 -27.45
N GLU A 165 -7.13 22.63 -28.14
CA GLU A 165 -6.48 21.38 -27.75
C GLU A 165 -4.95 21.54 -27.70
N LYS A 166 -4.33 22.15 -28.71
CA LYS A 166 -2.88 22.42 -28.72
C LYS A 166 -2.43 23.29 -27.55
N ARG A 167 -3.20 24.31 -27.17
CA ARG A 167 -2.88 25.17 -26.01
C ARG A 167 -2.98 24.39 -24.69
N LEU A 168 -3.97 23.52 -24.55
CA LEU A 168 -4.13 22.68 -23.36
C LEU A 168 -2.98 21.69 -23.24
N LEU A 169 -2.59 21.03 -24.33
CA LEU A 169 -1.44 20.12 -24.34
C LEU A 169 -0.14 20.86 -23.99
N ALA A 170 0.10 22.03 -24.58
CA ALA A 170 1.26 22.85 -24.25
C ALA A 170 1.30 23.23 -22.75
N ARG A 171 0.15 23.60 -22.19
CA ARG A 171 0.05 23.94 -20.76
C ARG A 171 0.23 22.72 -19.87
N ALA A 172 -0.30 21.55 -20.26
CA ALA A 172 -0.11 20.31 -19.53
C ALA A 172 1.36 19.90 -19.52
N THR A 173 2.06 19.98 -20.65
CA THR A 173 3.50 19.68 -20.72
C THR A 173 4.33 20.65 -19.87
N GLU A 174 3.97 21.93 -19.84
CA GLU A 174 4.62 22.92 -18.98
C GLU A 174 4.42 22.60 -17.48
N LEU A 175 3.19 22.25 -17.09
CA LEU A 175 2.88 21.88 -15.70
C LEU A 175 3.59 20.60 -15.29
N VAL A 176 3.67 19.60 -16.18
CA VAL A 176 4.42 18.35 -15.94
C VAL A 176 5.90 18.66 -15.78
N GLY A 177 6.52 19.41 -16.69
CA GLY A 177 7.93 19.79 -16.57
C GLY A 177 8.23 20.56 -15.28
N ALA A 178 7.39 21.53 -14.92
CA ALA A 178 7.53 22.26 -13.66
C ALA A 178 7.33 21.36 -12.42
N SER A 179 6.51 20.30 -12.53
CA SER A 179 6.34 19.32 -11.45
C SER A 179 7.54 18.39 -11.32
N GLU A 180 8.13 17.97 -12.43
CA GLU A 180 9.33 17.13 -12.46
C GLU A 180 10.53 17.87 -11.87
N GLU A 181 10.71 19.15 -12.20
CA GLU A 181 11.76 19.97 -11.59
C GLU A 181 11.60 20.10 -10.06
N ARG A 182 10.37 20.26 -9.58
CA ARG A 182 10.07 20.27 -8.14
C ARG A 182 10.34 18.91 -7.49
N GLN A 183 9.97 17.81 -8.15
CA GLN A 183 10.24 16.46 -7.64
C GLN A 183 11.73 16.16 -7.61
N VAL A 184 12.48 16.47 -8.67
CA VAL A 184 13.92 16.24 -8.74
C VAL A 184 14.68 17.07 -7.71
N SER A 185 14.30 18.33 -7.52
CA SER A 185 14.92 19.19 -6.49
C SER A 185 14.62 18.69 -5.07
N TRP A 186 13.38 18.25 -4.81
CA TRP A 186 13.01 17.64 -3.54
C TRP A 186 13.79 16.34 -3.26
N VAL A 187 13.87 15.42 -4.23
CA VAL A 187 14.63 14.16 -4.09
C VAL A 187 16.10 14.45 -3.82
N ARG A 188 16.69 15.42 -4.52
CA ARG A 188 18.09 15.80 -4.30
C ARG A 188 18.33 16.35 -2.89
N ALA A 189 17.43 17.20 -2.40
CA ALA A 189 17.51 17.74 -1.04
C ALA A 189 17.38 16.62 0.00
N TYR A 190 16.43 15.70 -0.20
CA TYR A 190 16.22 14.55 0.67
C TYR A 190 17.45 13.63 0.73
N LEU A 191 18.04 13.28 -0.43
CA LEU A 191 19.25 12.45 -0.47
C LEU A 191 20.44 13.10 0.24
N TYR A 192 20.58 14.42 0.16
CA TYR A 192 21.61 15.16 0.88
C TYR A 192 21.40 15.07 2.40
N GLU A 193 20.16 15.19 2.86
CA GLU A 193 19.80 15.05 4.28
C GLU A 193 20.09 13.65 4.81
N VAL A 194 19.65 12.61 4.08
CA VAL A 194 19.93 11.20 4.44
C VAL A 194 21.43 10.93 4.51
N GLY A 195 22.21 11.44 3.55
CA GLY A 195 23.68 11.30 3.58
C GLY A 195 24.32 11.98 4.79
N ARG A 196 23.82 13.15 5.18
CA ARG A 196 24.27 13.87 6.37
C ARG A 196 23.92 13.12 7.66
N ASP A 197 22.77 12.47 7.71
CA ASP A 197 22.33 11.67 8.86
C ASP A 197 23.16 10.40 9.03
N ALA A 198 23.41 9.68 7.94
CA ALA A 198 24.29 8.51 7.95
C ALA A 198 25.70 8.86 8.48
N GLU A 199 26.22 10.02 8.10
CA GLU A 199 27.52 10.50 8.56
C GLU A 199 27.51 10.90 10.04
N ARG A 200 26.42 11.51 10.53
CA ARG A 200 26.24 11.78 11.96
C ARG A 200 26.22 10.49 12.77
N GLN A 201 25.52 9.46 12.28
CA GLN A 201 25.44 8.16 12.93
C GLN A 201 26.82 7.48 12.98
N ARG A 202 27.57 7.44 11.87
CA ARG A 202 28.94 6.88 11.86
C ARG A 202 29.87 7.55 12.88
N ARG A 203 29.76 8.87 13.07
CA ARG A 203 30.55 9.58 14.08
C ARG A 203 30.13 9.23 15.50
N ALA A 204 28.83 9.13 15.76
CA ALA A 204 28.32 8.68 17.05
C ALA A 204 28.80 7.26 17.37
N ASP A 205 28.69 6.34 16.41
CA ASP A 205 29.16 4.95 16.55
C ASP A 205 30.68 4.87 16.73
N GLY A 206 31.44 5.73 16.05
CA GLY A 206 32.89 5.84 16.28
C GLY A 206 33.21 6.26 17.73
N GLN A 207 32.46 7.22 18.27
CA GLN A 207 32.63 7.65 19.67
C GLN A 207 32.27 6.54 20.65
N THR A 208 31.17 5.80 20.45
CA THR A 208 30.80 4.69 21.33
C THR A 208 31.86 3.59 21.33
N LEU A 209 32.40 3.24 20.16
CA LEU A 209 33.51 2.27 20.05
C LEU A 209 34.77 2.75 20.79
N THR A 210 35.12 4.03 20.70
CA THR A 210 36.27 4.56 21.46
C THR A 210 36.07 4.49 22.98
N VAL A 211 34.85 4.73 23.46
CA VAL A 211 34.51 4.63 24.89
C VAL A 211 34.56 3.18 25.35
N LEU A 212 33.97 2.26 24.59
CA LEU A 212 34.02 0.82 24.86
C LEU A 212 35.46 0.31 24.91
N LYS A 213 36.31 0.74 23.97
CA LYS A 213 37.73 0.39 23.96
C LYS A 213 38.44 0.87 25.23
N ALA A 214 38.22 2.12 25.63
CA ALA A 214 38.82 2.66 26.86
C ALA A 214 38.39 1.89 28.12
N GLN A 215 37.12 1.45 28.18
CA GLN A 215 36.64 0.61 29.29
C GLN A 215 37.30 -0.76 29.32
N VAL A 216 37.48 -1.40 28.16
CA VAL A 216 38.19 -2.69 28.05
C VAL A 216 39.64 -2.55 28.50
N ASP A 217 40.34 -1.50 28.03
CA ASP A 217 41.73 -1.22 28.41
C ASP A 217 41.85 -0.97 29.94
N GLN A 218 40.87 -0.27 30.53
CA GLN A 218 40.79 -0.07 31.99
C GLN A 218 40.59 -1.37 32.76
N LEU A 219 39.67 -2.25 32.31
CA LEU A 219 39.44 -3.56 32.95
C LEU A 219 40.69 -4.45 32.88
N GLN A 220 41.40 -4.43 31.74
CA GLN A 220 42.64 -5.16 31.58
C GLN A 220 43.75 -4.64 32.53
N ALA A 221 43.84 -3.33 32.71
CA ALA A 221 44.75 -2.73 33.68
C ALA A 221 44.44 -3.17 35.11
N VAL A 222 43.16 -3.14 35.53
CA VAL A 222 42.74 -3.61 36.86
C VAL A 222 43.06 -5.10 37.08
N LEU A 223 42.78 -5.94 36.08
CA LEU A 223 43.11 -7.37 36.13
C LEU A 223 44.61 -7.60 36.31
N SER A 224 45.45 -6.91 35.54
CA SER A 224 46.92 -7.02 35.67
C SER A 224 47.43 -6.59 37.05
N GLN A 225 46.84 -5.54 37.64
CA GLN A 225 47.18 -5.10 39.01
C GLN A 225 46.82 -6.17 40.05
N LEU A 226 45.64 -6.79 39.93
CA LEU A 226 45.21 -7.86 40.84
C LEU A 226 46.15 -9.07 40.76
N VAL A 227 46.55 -9.48 39.55
CA VAL A 227 47.52 -10.58 39.35
C VAL A 227 48.88 -10.24 39.98
N GLN A 228 49.37 -9.02 39.81
CA GLN A 228 50.63 -8.59 40.43
C GLN A 228 50.56 -8.54 41.96
N GLN A 229 49.40 -8.18 42.54
CA GLN A 229 49.21 -8.20 43.99
C GLN A 229 49.22 -9.63 44.55
N GLN A 230 48.57 -10.58 43.88
CA GLN A 230 48.57 -12.00 44.28
C GLN A 230 49.99 -12.60 44.27
N MET A 231 50.80 -12.26 43.27
CA MET A 231 52.18 -12.74 43.16
C MET A 231 53.13 -12.20 44.26
N LYS A 232 52.81 -11.07 44.90
CA LYS A 232 53.64 -10.50 45.98
C LYS A 232 53.34 -11.09 47.36
N VAL A 233 52.23 -11.80 47.51
CA VAL A 233 51.77 -12.37 48.79
C VAL A 233 52.29 -13.80 49.00
N GLN A 234 52.83 -14.43 47.96
CA GLN A 234 53.53 -15.72 48.02
C GLN A 234 55.04 -15.54 48.16
#